data_AF-A0AAU1EZ10-F1
#
_entry.id   AF-A0AAU1EZ10-F1
#
_cell.length_a   1.000
_cell.length_b   1.000
_cell.length_c   1.000
_cell.angle_alpha   90.00
_cell.angle_beta   90.00
_cell.angle_gamma   90.00
#
_symmetry.space_group_name_H-M   'P 1'
#
loop_
_entity.id
_entity.type
_entity.pdbx_description
1 polymer ?
#
loop_
_entity_poly.entity_id
_entity_poly.type
_entity_poly.pdbx_seq_one_letter_code
_entity_poly.pdbx_strand_id
1 'polypeptide(L)'
;MEEIEALFASLAEAPVCDIQVPGFIDRDGAYPRFVPMADTAYLVRDSDFVRMEVLHSDDQLNVQLVKAPGAPKALEGEDEEFAMSSYGELFLGDDYSSFRITKIRYALSNGSDPSAGRIRCAELEFENSLRLFADPGYFFGIRLQGAGAYERWLNFSRTAESPFGPIQEFIWSPRSTE
;
A
#
# COMPACT_ATOMS: atom_id res chain seq x y z
N MET A 1 -8.84 10.20 13.72
CA MET A 1 -7.41 9.90 13.96
C MET A 1 -7.27 8.58 14.71
N GLU A 2 -8.07 8.34 15.76
CA GLU A 2 -8.06 7.08 16.51
C GLU A 2 -8.26 5.82 15.64
N GLU A 3 -9.08 5.86 14.59
CA GLU A 3 -9.32 4.69 13.73
C GLU A 3 -8.11 4.31 12.84
N ILE A 4 -7.44 5.25 12.17
CA ILE A 4 -6.21 4.92 11.43
C ILE A 4 -5.10 4.44 12.37
N GLU A 5 -4.98 5.02 13.56
CA GLU A 5 -3.98 4.58 14.53
C GLU A 5 -4.31 3.19 15.11
N ALA A 6 -5.59 2.87 15.31
CA ALA A 6 -6.03 1.53 15.70
C ALA A 6 -5.76 0.51 14.58
N LEU A 7 -5.99 0.88 13.31
CA LEU A 7 -5.59 0.08 12.17
C LEU A 7 -4.08 -0.17 12.20
N PHE A 8 -3.27 0.87 12.34
CA PHE A 8 -1.81 0.76 12.41
C PHE A 8 -1.33 -0.09 13.60
N ALA A 9 -1.98 0.02 14.75
CA ALA A 9 -1.73 -0.87 15.88
C ALA A 9 -1.97 -2.33 15.49
N SER A 10 -3.10 -2.63 14.87
CA SER A 10 -3.39 -3.98 14.36
C SER A 10 -2.39 -4.44 13.30
N LEU A 11 -1.85 -3.54 12.47
CA LEU A 11 -0.81 -3.87 11.49
C LEU A 11 0.48 -4.34 12.13
N ALA A 12 0.89 -3.76 13.26
CA ALA A 12 2.12 -4.14 13.95
C ALA A 12 2.01 -5.44 14.76
N GLU A 13 0.78 -5.87 15.10
CA GLU A 13 0.53 -7.09 15.87
C GLU A 13 0.80 -8.39 15.11
N ALA A 14 0.67 -8.37 13.79
CA ALA A 14 0.87 -9.54 12.92
C ALA A 14 1.95 -9.26 11.87
N PRO A 15 2.90 -10.19 11.67
CA PRO A 15 3.94 -10.01 10.66
C PRO A 15 3.34 -10.06 9.25
N VAL A 16 4.00 -9.37 8.33
CA VAL A 16 3.70 -9.39 6.89
C VAL A 16 4.66 -10.37 6.24
N CYS A 17 4.13 -11.35 5.51
CA CYS A 17 4.91 -12.38 4.83
C CYS A 17 5.05 -12.16 3.32
N ASP A 18 4.20 -11.32 2.72
CA ASP A 18 4.29 -11.01 1.30
C ASP A 18 3.62 -9.64 1.02
N ILE A 19 3.95 -9.07 -0.14
CA ILE A 19 3.28 -7.91 -0.72
C ILE A 19 2.76 -8.35 -2.08
N GLN A 20 1.45 -8.33 -2.28
CA GLN A 20 0.85 -8.83 -3.51
C GLN A 20 0.12 -7.75 -4.30
N VAL A 21 0.23 -7.84 -5.62
CA VAL A 21 -0.49 -6.97 -6.57
C VAL A 21 -1.45 -7.83 -7.38
N PRO A 22 -2.75 -7.48 -7.45
CA PRO A 22 -3.71 -8.16 -8.29
C PRO A 22 -3.50 -7.84 -9.77
N GLY A 23 -4.02 -8.69 -10.63
CA GLY A 23 -4.03 -8.49 -12.06
C GLY A 23 -4.77 -9.61 -12.78
N PHE A 24 -4.49 -9.77 -14.06
CA PHE A 24 -5.05 -10.85 -14.86
C PHE A 24 -4.00 -11.50 -15.75
N ILE A 25 -4.30 -12.70 -16.25
CA ILE A 25 -3.47 -13.42 -17.22
C ILE A 25 -3.99 -13.17 -18.63
N ASP A 26 -3.30 -12.29 -19.37
CA ASP A 26 -3.50 -12.08 -20.80
C ASP A 26 -2.95 -13.30 -21.57
N ARG A 27 -3.82 -13.99 -22.31
CA ARG A 27 -3.49 -15.18 -23.11
C ARG A 27 -3.60 -14.96 -24.63
N ASP A 28 -3.88 -13.74 -25.07
CA ASP A 28 -4.06 -13.42 -26.50
C ASP A 28 -2.72 -13.31 -27.25
N GLY A 29 -1.62 -13.16 -26.51
CA GLY A 29 -0.27 -13.10 -27.03
C GLY A 29 0.34 -14.46 -27.39
N ALA A 30 1.61 -14.44 -27.82
CA ALA A 30 2.38 -15.66 -28.12
C ALA A 30 2.68 -16.52 -26.88
N TYR A 31 2.57 -15.94 -25.68
CA TYR A 31 2.72 -16.60 -24.39
C TYR A 31 1.84 -15.88 -23.34
N PRO A 32 1.36 -16.59 -22.30
CA PRO A 32 0.60 -15.96 -21.22
C PRO A 32 1.42 -14.89 -20.49
N ARG A 33 0.78 -13.77 -20.16
CA ARG A 33 1.41 -12.65 -19.46
C ARG A 33 0.54 -12.18 -18.30
N PHE A 34 1.16 -12.01 -17.14
CA PHE A 34 0.51 -11.30 -16.03
C PHE A 34 0.48 -9.80 -16.32
N VAL A 35 -0.71 -9.20 -16.25
CA VAL A 35 -0.94 -7.77 -16.41
C VAL A 35 -1.36 -7.20 -15.05
N PRO A 36 -0.47 -6.47 -14.35
CA PRO A 36 -0.77 -5.93 -13.03
C PRO A 36 -1.80 -4.81 -13.10
N MET A 37 -2.72 -4.82 -12.14
CA MET A 37 -3.67 -3.74 -11.90
C MET A 37 -3.23 -3.03 -10.63
N ALA A 38 -2.38 -2.02 -10.80
CA ALA A 38 -1.72 -1.34 -9.70
C ALA A 38 -2.63 -0.38 -8.91
N ASP A 39 -3.95 -0.38 -9.13
CA ASP A 39 -4.90 0.38 -8.31
C ASP A 39 -5.00 -0.16 -6.88
N THR A 40 -4.58 -1.40 -6.67
CA THR A 40 -4.66 -2.11 -5.40
C THR A 40 -3.34 -2.82 -5.11
N ALA A 41 -2.95 -2.88 -3.85
CA ALA A 41 -1.88 -3.71 -3.35
C ALA A 41 -2.29 -4.31 -2.00
N TYR A 42 -1.75 -5.47 -1.66
CA TYR A 42 -2.05 -6.17 -0.43
C TYR A 42 -0.78 -6.41 0.37
N LEU A 43 -0.83 -6.16 1.68
CA LEU A 43 0.10 -6.80 2.61
C LEU A 43 -0.54 -8.11 3.05
N VAL A 44 0.17 -9.21 2.86
CA VAL A 44 -0.28 -10.55 3.21
C VAL A 44 0.17 -10.88 4.62
N ARG A 45 -0.76 -11.38 5.43
CA ARG A 45 -0.52 -11.88 6.80
C ARG A 45 -1.10 -13.28 6.92
N ASP A 46 -0.78 -13.97 8.02
CA ASP A 46 -1.16 -15.38 8.21
C ASP A 46 -2.68 -15.65 8.11
N SER A 47 -3.52 -14.69 8.52
CA SER A 47 -4.97 -14.90 8.65
C SER A 47 -5.85 -13.88 7.92
N ASP A 48 -5.25 -12.87 7.29
CA ASP A 48 -5.95 -11.80 6.62
C ASP A 48 -4.98 -10.96 5.75
N PHE A 49 -5.51 -9.89 5.17
CA PHE A 49 -4.78 -9.00 4.29
C PHE A 49 -5.04 -7.55 4.66
N VAL A 50 -4.08 -6.71 4.31
CA VAL A 50 -4.22 -5.25 4.37
C VAL A 50 -4.35 -4.77 2.95
N ARG A 51 -5.55 -4.37 2.55
CA ARG A 51 -5.81 -3.78 1.24
C ARG A 51 -5.40 -2.31 1.27
N MET A 52 -4.50 -1.95 0.36
CA MET A 52 -4.16 -0.58 -0.01
C MET A 52 -4.78 -0.33 -1.39
N GLU A 53 -5.60 0.71 -1.54
CA GLU A 53 -6.33 0.97 -2.78
C GLU A 53 -6.33 2.47 -3.12
N VAL A 54 -6.20 2.78 -4.42
CA VAL A 54 -6.45 4.13 -4.95
C VAL A 54 -7.95 4.35 -5.07
N LEU A 55 -8.44 5.39 -4.42
CA LEU A 55 -9.78 5.90 -4.71
C LEU A 55 -9.67 6.88 -5.87
N HIS A 56 -10.11 6.46 -7.07
CA HIS A 56 -9.94 7.15 -8.36
C HIS A 56 -10.43 8.61 -8.42
N SER A 57 -11.08 9.12 -7.37
CA SER A 57 -11.54 10.51 -7.27
C SER A 57 -10.55 11.48 -6.60
N ASP A 58 -9.60 11.03 -5.77
CA ASP A 58 -9.02 11.93 -4.76
C ASP A 58 -7.49 11.86 -4.54
N ASP A 59 -6.71 11.11 -5.35
CA ASP A 59 -5.27 10.87 -5.10
C ASP A 59 -4.99 10.36 -3.66
N GLN A 60 -5.96 9.65 -3.07
CA GLN A 60 -5.88 9.10 -1.71
C GLN A 60 -5.64 7.59 -1.75
N LEU A 61 -4.89 7.14 -0.74
CA LEU A 61 -4.70 5.76 -0.40
C LEU A 61 -5.72 5.39 0.67
N ASN A 62 -6.57 4.45 0.35
CA ASN A 62 -7.48 3.80 1.30
C ASN A 62 -6.79 2.55 1.85
N VAL A 63 -6.74 2.42 3.18
CA VAL A 63 -6.11 1.28 3.86
C VAL A 63 -7.15 0.57 4.71
N GLN A 64 -7.34 -0.74 4.48
CA GLN A 64 -8.38 -1.53 5.13
C GLN A 64 -7.92 -2.97 5.41
N LEU A 65 -8.40 -3.55 6.52
CA LEU A 65 -8.27 -4.98 6.77
C LEU A 65 -9.35 -5.76 6.02
N VAL A 66 -8.94 -6.82 5.31
CA VAL A 66 -9.85 -7.69 4.56
C VAL A 66 -9.49 -9.16 4.78
N LYS A 67 -10.47 -10.07 4.70
CA LYS A 67 -10.25 -11.50 4.94
C LYS A 67 -9.64 -12.25 3.76
N ALA A 68 -9.80 -11.72 2.55
CA ALA A 68 -9.26 -12.29 1.32
C ALA A 68 -9.05 -11.18 0.28
N PRO A 69 -8.11 -11.35 -0.67
CA PRO A 69 -8.05 -10.47 -1.83
C PRO A 69 -9.32 -10.63 -2.67
N GLY A 70 -9.78 -9.53 -3.25
CA GLY A 70 -10.86 -9.52 -4.23
C GLY A 70 -10.32 -9.19 -5.61
N ALA A 71 -11.01 -9.67 -6.65
CA ALA A 71 -10.77 -9.20 -8.01
C ALA A 71 -11.01 -7.68 -8.06
N PRO A 72 -10.14 -6.91 -8.73
CA PRO A 72 -10.37 -5.49 -8.99
C PRO A 72 -11.71 -5.30 -9.70
N LYS A 73 -12.42 -4.21 -9.39
CA LYS A 73 -13.72 -3.91 -10.01
C LYS A 73 -13.66 -3.83 -11.53
N ALA A 74 -12.53 -3.43 -12.09
CA ALA A 74 -12.33 -3.36 -13.53
C ALA A 74 -12.27 -4.74 -14.22
N LEU A 75 -12.25 -5.85 -13.47
CA LEU A 75 -12.43 -7.21 -14.01
C LEU A 75 -13.86 -7.74 -13.85
N GLU A 76 -14.78 -7.00 -13.19
CA GLU A 76 -16.15 -7.46 -12.99
C GLU A 76 -16.90 -7.57 -14.33
N GLY A 77 -17.27 -8.80 -14.70
CA GLY A 77 -18.00 -9.08 -15.94
C GLY A 77 -17.10 -9.32 -17.17
N GLU A 78 -15.78 -9.20 -17.00
CA GLU A 78 -14.79 -9.57 -18.01
C GLU A 78 -14.49 -11.08 -17.92
N ASP A 79 -14.09 -11.70 -19.03
CA ASP A 79 -13.68 -13.13 -19.10
C ASP A 79 -12.17 -13.29 -18.86
N GLU A 80 -11.65 -12.52 -17.90
CA GLU A 80 -10.23 -12.46 -17.59
C GLU A 80 -9.88 -13.34 -16.38
N GLU A 81 -8.78 -14.07 -16.47
CA GLU A 81 -8.28 -14.93 -15.39
C GLU A 81 -7.64 -14.06 -14.30
N PHE A 82 -8.38 -13.79 -13.21
CA PHE A 82 -7.85 -13.08 -12.04
C PHE A 82 -6.65 -13.82 -11.43
N ALA A 83 -5.56 -13.09 -11.21
CA ALA A 83 -4.32 -13.61 -10.64
C ALA A 83 -3.70 -12.61 -9.65
N MET A 84 -2.83 -13.13 -8.78
CA MET A 84 -2.03 -12.36 -7.85
C MET A 84 -0.54 -12.58 -8.14
N SER A 85 0.26 -11.53 -8.04
CA SER A 85 1.72 -11.63 -8.11
C SER A 85 2.36 -11.18 -6.80
N SER A 86 3.34 -11.94 -6.33
CA SER A 86 4.23 -11.52 -5.25
C SER A 86 5.15 -10.39 -5.71
N TYR A 87 5.34 -9.42 -4.83
CA TYR A 87 6.32 -8.33 -4.86
C TYR A 87 7.17 -8.37 -3.57
N GLY A 88 7.06 -9.42 -2.75
CA GLY A 88 7.75 -9.58 -1.47
C GLY A 88 9.26 -9.36 -1.59
N GLU A 89 9.93 -10.09 -2.49
CA GLU A 89 11.38 -10.00 -2.73
C GLU A 89 11.88 -8.55 -2.95
N LEU A 90 11.06 -7.69 -3.57
CA LEU A 90 11.44 -6.29 -3.87
C LEU A 90 11.55 -5.40 -2.63
N PHE A 91 10.82 -5.73 -1.55
CA PHE A 91 10.67 -4.85 -0.38
C PHE A 91 10.99 -5.53 0.95
N LEU A 92 10.80 -6.84 1.04
CA LEU A 92 11.07 -7.68 2.20
C LEU A 92 12.42 -8.40 2.10
N GLY A 93 13.03 -8.43 0.91
CA GLY A 93 14.35 -9.03 0.68
C GLY A 93 14.35 -10.55 0.52
N ASP A 94 13.23 -11.23 0.83
CA ASP A 94 12.92 -12.61 0.45
C ASP A 94 11.39 -12.85 0.55
N ASP A 95 10.91 -13.92 -0.09
CA ASP A 95 9.46 -14.30 -0.14
C ASP A 95 9.04 -15.30 0.96
N TYR A 96 9.94 -15.70 1.86
CA TYR A 96 9.71 -16.82 2.79
C TYR A 96 9.70 -16.39 4.25
N SER A 97 10.26 -15.22 4.55
CA SER A 97 10.33 -14.59 5.86
C SER A 97 9.12 -13.71 6.10
N SER A 98 8.77 -13.53 7.37
CA SER A 98 7.71 -12.64 7.79
C SER A 98 8.29 -11.54 8.66
N PHE A 99 7.93 -10.28 8.40
CA PHE A 99 8.49 -9.13 9.11
C PHE A 99 7.41 -8.30 9.77
N ARG A 100 7.65 -7.89 11.03
CA ARG A 100 6.75 -6.97 11.73
C ARG A 100 6.96 -5.54 11.27
N ILE A 101 5.87 -4.77 11.21
CA ILE A 101 5.94 -3.32 11.01
C ILE A 101 6.39 -2.67 12.33
N THR A 102 7.47 -1.91 12.28
CA THR A 102 8.09 -1.23 13.42
C THR A 102 7.78 0.26 13.44
N LYS A 103 7.44 0.85 12.30
CA LYS A 103 7.09 2.26 12.18
C LYS A 103 6.27 2.53 10.91
N ILE A 104 5.36 3.48 10.99
CA ILE A 104 4.58 3.96 9.86
C ILE A 104 4.72 5.48 9.78
N ARG A 105 5.14 5.98 8.63
CA ARG A 105 5.07 7.40 8.30
C ARG A 105 3.96 7.60 7.31
N TYR A 106 3.12 8.60 7.51
CA TYR A 106 2.02 8.86 6.60
C TYR A 106 1.77 10.36 6.46
N ALA A 107 1.23 10.71 5.31
CA ALA A 107 0.86 12.08 4.98
C ALA A 107 -0.65 12.20 4.85
N LEU A 108 -1.17 13.36 5.23
CA LEU A 108 -2.54 13.78 5.00
C LEU A 108 -2.57 15.01 4.08
N SER A 109 -3.63 15.12 3.30
CA SER A 109 -3.95 16.23 2.39
C SER A 109 -5.44 16.58 2.52
N ASN A 110 -5.93 17.57 1.77
CA ASN A 110 -7.32 18.04 1.87
C ASN A 110 -8.38 16.94 1.62
N GLY A 111 -8.08 15.91 0.83
CA GLY A 111 -8.98 14.78 0.56
C GLY A 111 -8.89 13.64 1.56
N SER A 112 -7.94 13.70 2.52
CA SER A 112 -7.72 12.62 3.47
C SER A 112 -8.80 12.59 4.55
N ASP A 113 -9.16 11.38 4.96
CA ASP A 113 -10.09 11.11 6.04
C ASP A 113 -9.56 9.92 6.85
N PRO A 114 -8.73 10.19 7.89
CA PRO A 114 -8.15 9.15 8.72
C PRO A 114 -9.18 8.34 9.52
N SER A 115 -10.42 8.79 9.65
CA SER A 115 -11.47 7.97 10.27
C SER A 115 -11.91 6.84 9.34
N ALA A 116 -12.03 7.15 8.05
CA ALA A 116 -12.34 6.17 7.01
C ALA A 116 -11.13 5.40 6.45
N GLY A 117 -9.95 5.47 7.09
CA GLY A 117 -8.73 4.82 6.59
C GLY A 117 -8.12 5.48 5.34
N ARG A 118 -8.52 6.71 5.01
CA ARG A 118 -8.06 7.44 3.81
C ARG A 118 -6.93 8.41 4.16
N ILE A 119 -5.77 8.21 3.58
CA ILE A 119 -4.55 9.01 3.76
C ILE A 119 -3.96 9.39 2.40
N ARG A 120 -3.04 10.35 2.32
CA ARG A 120 -2.42 10.72 1.05
C ARG A 120 -1.45 9.63 0.57
N CYS A 121 -0.57 9.16 1.44
CA CYS A 121 0.39 8.09 1.18
C CYS A 121 0.99 7.59 2.50
N ALA A 122 1.63 6.42 2.49
CA ALA A 122 2.33 5.87 3.65
C ALA A 122 3.65 5.19 3.29
N GLU A 123 4.63 5.29 4.19
CA GLU A 123 5.83 4.46 4.26
C GLU A 123 5.73 3.54 5.49
N LEU A 124 5.78 2.24 5.27
CA LEU A 124 5.85 1.21 6.28
C LEU A 124 7.32 0.80 6.43
N GLU A 125 7.85 0.89 7.63
CA GLU A 125 9.14 0.34 8.00
C GLU A 125 8.91 -0.98 8.73
N PHE A 126 9.60 -2.01 8.29
CA PHE A 126 9.58 -3.34 8.88
C PHE A 126 10.83 -3.57 9.73
N GLU A 127 10.90 -4.73 10.37
CA GLU A 127 12.14 -5.27 10.93
C GLU A 127 13.29 -5.23 9.90
N ASN A 128 14.53 -5.16 10.38
CA ASN A 128 15.74 -5.00 9.54
C ASN A 128 15.75 -3.72 8.68
N SER A 129 14.95 -2.70 9.03
CA SER A 129 14.87 -1.42 8.30
C SER A 129 14.45 -1.56 6.84
N LEU A 130 13.77 -2.67 6.51
CA LEU A 130 13.11 -2.87 5.23
C LEU A 130 11.94 -1.87 5.11
N ARG A 131 11.65 -1.41 3.89
CA ARG A 131 10.68 -0.32 3.69
C ARG A 131 9.80 -0.52 2.46
N LEU A 132 8.52 -0.18 2.63
CA LEU A 132 7.54 -0.06 1.56
C LEU A 132 6.86 1.30 1.62
N PHE A 133 7.02 2.09 0.57
CA PHE A 133 6.30 3.33 0.34
C PHE A 133 5.21 3.10 -0.71
N ALA A 134 3.97 3.47 -0.37
CA ALA A 134 2.79 3.39 -1.23
C ALA A 134 2.26 4.81 -1.51
N ASP A 135 2.34 5.23 -2.77
CA ASP A 135 1.85 6.53 -3.25
C ASP A 135 0.78 6.34 -4.34
N PRO A 136 -0.48 6.72 -4.11
CA PRO A 136 -1.57 6.62 -5.09
C PRO A 136 -1.47 7.64 -6.23
N GLY A 137 -0.51 8.59 -6.20
CA GLY A 137 -0.42 9.70 -7.14
C GLY A 137 0.24 9.38 -8.49
N TYR A 138 0.34 8.10 -8.88
CA TYR A 138 0.90 7.71 -10.16
C TYR A 138 -0.21 7.38 -11.16
N PHE A 139 0.00 7.76 -12.43
CA PHE A 139 -1.02 7.64 -13.48
C PHE A 139 -1.58 6.22 -13.64
N PHE A 140 -0.78 5.20 -13.32
CA PHE A 140 -1.15 3.79 -13.44
C PHE A 140 -1.60 3.15 -12.11
N GLY A 141 -1.79 3.94 -11.04
CA GLY A 141 -2.25 3.47 -9.72
C GLY A 141 -1.27 3.75 -8.59
N ILE A 142 -1.20 2.84 -7.62
CA ILE A 142 -0.27 2.87 -6.50
C ILE A 142 1.15 2.64 -7.01
N ARG A 143 2.00 3.63 -6.78
CA ARG A 143 3.45 3.49 -6.96
C ARG A 143 4.07 2.94 -5.69
N LEU A 144 4.44 1.65 -5.73
CA LEU A 144 5.20 0.98 -4.67
C LEU A 144 6.71 1.24 -4.84
N GLN A 145 7.38 1.68 -3.79
CA GLN A 145 8.82 1.98 -3.80
C GLN A 145 9.47 1.63 -2.46
N GLY A 146 10.79 1.38 -2.47
CA GLY A 146 11.55 1.10 -1.25
C GLY A 146 12.08 2.35 -0.56
N ALA A 147 13.15 2.16 0.22
CA ALA A 147 13.78 3.19 1.04
C ALA A 147 14.11 4.50 0.28
N GLY A 148 13.93 5.64 0.97
CA GLY A 148 14.21 6.97 0.42
C GLY A 148 13.11 7.55 -0.46
N ALA A 149 12.08 6.76 -0.81
CA ALA A 149 11.00 7.21 -1.68
C ALA A 149 10.09 8.23 -1.02
N TYR A 150 9.77 8.04 0.27
CA TYR A 150 8.97 8.99 1.03
C TYR A 150 9.66 10.36 1.12
N GLU A 151 10.97 10.40 1.37
CA GLU A 151 11.74 11.64 1.41
C GLU A 151 11.75 12.37 0.06
N ARG A 152 11.94 11.63 -1.05
CA ARG A 152 11.86 12.21 -2.40
C ARG A 152 10.48 12.78 -2.67
N TRP A 153 9.44 12.03 -2.35
CA TRP A 153 8.05 12.47 -2.48
C TRP A 153 7.77 13.72 -1.64
N LEU A 154 8.23 13.75 -0.39
CA LEU A 154 8.01 14.85 0.53
C LEU A 154 8.71 16.13 0.07
N ASN A 155 9.95 16.02 -0.41
CA ASN A 155 10.69 17.15 -0.94
C ASN A 155 9.99 17.77 -2.16
N PHE A 156 9.44 16.94 -3.05
CA PHE A 156 8.62 17.39 -4.16
C PHE A 156 7.31 18.05 -3.68
N SER A 157 6.62 17.43 -2.73
CA SER A 157 5.31 17.86 -2.23
C SER A 157 5.33 19.18 -1.44
N ARG A 158 6.50 19.60 -0.95
CA ARG A 158 6.69 20.88 -0.24
C ARG A 158 6.96 22.06 -1.17
N THR A 159 7.09 21.84 -2.47
CA THR A 159 7.25 22.93 -3.45
C THR A 159 5.95 23.71 -3.63
N ALA A 160 6.04 25.00 -3.97
CA ALA A 160 4.86 25.85 -4.19
C ALA A 160 3.98 25.40 -5.37
N GLU A 161 4.52 24.52 -6.23
CA GLU A 161 3.87 23.95 -7.41
C GLU A 161 3.23 22.57 -7.13
N SER A 162 3.27 22.10 -5.88
CA SER A 162 2.73 20.80 -5.50
C SER A 162 1.22 20.71 -5.79
N PRO A 163 0.77 19.74 -6.59
CA PRO A 163 -0.64 19.58 -6.93
C PRO A 163 -1.49 19.09 -5.74
N PHE A 164 -0.86 18.69 -4.62
CA PHE A 164 -1.53 18.02 -3.50
C PHE A 164 -2.12 18.99 -2.46
N GLY A 165 -1.85 20.29 -2.58
CA GLY A 165 -2.18 21.27 -1.55
C GLY A 165 -1.35 21.09 -0.26
N PRO A 166 -1.78 21.66 0.87
CA PRO A 166 -1.06 21.54 2.14
C PRO A 166 -0.94 20.08 2.59
N ILE A 167 0.28 19.65 2.89
CA ILE A 167 0.57 18.31 3.41
C ILE A 167 0.87 18.38 4.92
N GLN A 168 0.29 17.45 5.67
CA GLN A 168 0.62 17.22 7.07
C GLN A 168 1.23 15.83 7.24
N GLU A 169 2.32 15.74 7.99
CA GLU A 169 3.04 14.48 8.20
C GLU A 169 2.84 13.97 9.61
N PHE A 170 2.76 12.65 9.72
CA PHE A 170 2.59 11.95 10.98
C PHE A 170 3.52 10.74 11.02
N ILE A 171 3.91 10.38 12.23
CA ILE A 171 4.70 9.20 12.51
C ILE A 171 3.97 8.42 13.57
N TRP A 172 3.71 7.15 13.27
CA TRP A 172 3.18 6.18 14.19
C TRP A 172 4.22 5.09 14.45
N SER A 173 4.29 4.62 15.69
CA SER A 173 5.11 3.49 16.11
C SER A 173 4.36 2.71 17.19
N PRO A 174 4.48 1.37 17.24
CA PRO A 174 3.92 0.60 18.33
C PRO A 174 4.54 1.07 19.65
N ARG A 175 3.74 1.14 20.71
CA ARG A 175 4.29 1.42 22.05
C ARG A 175 5.17 0.24 22.44
N SER A 176 6.42 0.50 22.81
CA SER A 176 7.29 -0.52 23.37
C SER A 176 6.59 -1.17 24.55
N THR A 177 6.31 -2.47 24.46
CA THR A 177 5.97 -3.28 25.63
C THR A 177 7.26 -3.49 26.40
N GLU A 178 7.48 -2.66 27.42
CA GLU A 178 8.47 -2.94 28.48
C GLU A 178 8.05 -4.14 29.33
#